data_AF-A0A4R6BDD7-F1
#
_entry.id   AF-A0A4R6BDD7-F1
#
_cell.length_a   1.000
_cell.length_b   1.000
_cell.length_c   1.000
_cell.angle_alpha   90.00
_cell.angle_beta   90.00
_cell.angle_gamma   90.00
#
_symmetry.space_group_name_H-M   'P 1'
#
loop_
_entity.id
_entity.type
_entity.pdbx_description
1 polymer ?
#
loop_
_entity_poly.entity_id
_entity_poly.type
_entity_poly.pdbx_seq_one_letter_code
_entity_poly.pdbx_strand_id
1 'polypeptide(L)'
;MVFDKIAVNNHIIEAEGQFTQEERAIRLTTSDGSIGQYFNQLESSQEAVNLVIFKDDEERLNEKELKLDNITVDGGNYRIQLV
;
A
#
# COMPACT_ATOMS: atom_id res chain seq x y z
N MET A 1 10.92 3.89 -5.75
CA MET A 1 11.30 4.50 -4.45
C MET A 1 11.01 3.50 -3.35
N VAL A 2 11.97 3.21 -2.46
CA VAL A 2 11.72 2.41 -1.25
C VAL A 2 11.14 3.28 -0.15
N PHE A 3 10.32 2.71 0.71
CA PHE A 3 9.69 3.37 1.85
C PHE A 3 9.60 2.42 3.05
N ASP A 4 9.40 2.98 4.24
CA ASP A 4 9.24 2.24 5.51
C ASP A 4 7.84 2.42 6.13
N LYS A 5 7.04 3.34 5.59
CA LYS A 5 5.74 3.69 6.13
C LYS A 5 4.83 4.24 5.04
N ILE A 6 3.55 3.85 5.08
CA ILE A 6 2.50 4.40 4.22
C ILE A 6 1.28 4.78 5.04
N ALA A 7 0.51 5.75 4.56
CA ALA A 7 -0.85 5.98 5.00
C ALA A 7 -1.82 5.66 3.86
N VAL A 8 -2.83 4.84 4.15
CA VAL A 8 -3.89 4.43 3.23
C VAL A 8 -5.22 4.81 3.87
N ASN A 9 -6.00 5.73 3.27
CA ASN A 9 -7.30 6.16 3.81
C ASN A 9 -7.27 6.48 5.33
N ASN A 10 -6.27 7.23 5.78
CA ASN A 10 -5.97 7.59 7.19
C ASN A 10 -5.48 6.45 8.11
N HIS A 11 -5.29 5.24 7.60
CA HIS A 11 -4.62 4.15 8.32
C HIS A 11 -3.13 4.18 8.05
N ILE A 12 -2.32 4.31 9.10
CA ILE A 12 -0.86 4.27 9.02
C ILE A 12 -0.40 2.83 9.13
N ILE A 13 0.45 2.42 8.18
CA ILE A 13 1.03 1.10 8.09
C ILE A 13 2.55 1.26 8.08
N GLU A 14 3.22 0.72 9.09
CA GLU A 14 4.68 0.65 9.17
C GLU A 14 5.13 -0.67 8.54
N ALA A 15 5.56 -0.59 7.28
CA ALA A 15 6.02 -1.74 6.53
C ALA A 15 6.95 -1.30 5.40
N GLU A 16 7.98 -2.10 5.16
CA GLU A 16 8.87 -1.90 4.04
C GLU A 16 8.16 -2.16 2.72
N GLY A 17 8.43 -1.30 1.74
CA GLY A 17 7.88 -1.48 0.41
C GLY A 17 8.57 -0.64 -0.65
N GLN A 18 8.10 -0.83 -1.87
CA GLN A 18 8.59 -0.14 -3.05
C GLN A 18 7.44 0.46 -3.84
N PHE A 19 7.57 1.73 -4.19
CA PHE A 19 6.72 2.41 -5.16
C PHE A 19 7.41 2.48 -6.53
N THR A 20 6.69 2.09 -7.58
CA THR A 20 7.12 2.19 -8.98
C THR A 20 6.27 3.23 -9.69
N GLN A 21 6.87 4.36 -10.05
CA GLN A 21 6.13 5.49 -10.64
C GLN A 21 5.58 5.17 -12.05
N GLU A 22 6.31 4.40 -12.85
CA GLU A 22 5.90 4.02 -14.21
C GLU A 22 4.62 3.19 -14.22
N GLU A 23 4.51 2.23 -13.30
CA GLU A 23 3.34 1.36 -13.13
C GLU A 23 2.28 1.98 -12.20
N ARG A 24 2.58 3.15 -11.59
CA ARG A 24 1.90 3.74 -10.42
C ARG A 24 1.62 2.74 -9.27
N ALA A 25 2.36 1.64 -9.25
CA ALA A 25 2.13 0.53 -8.35
C ALA A 25 2.93 0.65 -7.06
N ILE A 26 2.33 0.23 -5.96
CA ILE A 26 3.05 -0.13 -4.73
C ILE A 26 3.34 -1.63 -4.75
N ARG A 27 4.40 -2.01 -4.05
CA ARG A 27 4.64 -3.37 -3.59
C ARG A 27 4.99 -3.27 -2.12
N LEU A 28 4.02 -3.62 -1.29
CA LEU A 28 4.26 -3.90 0.11
C LEU A 28 4.80 -5.34 0.22
N THR A 29 5.56 -5.62 1.26
CA THR A 29 5.88 -6.99 1.67
C THR A 29 5.70 -7.02 3.18
N THR A 30 4.67 -7.71 3.67
CA THR A 30 4.45 -7.85 5.11
C THR A 30 3.97 -9.25 5.46
N SER A 31 4.40 -9.75 6.62
CA SER A 31 3.90 -10.98 7.23
C SER A 31 2.74 -10.73 8.21
N ASP A 32 2.32 -9.47 8.38
CA ASP A 32 1.22 -9.11 9.26
C ASP A 32 -0.14 -9.38 8.59
N GLY A 33 -0.85 -10.38 9.11
CA GLY A 33 -2.17 -10.75 8.62
C GLY A 33 -3.23 -9.65 8.76
N SER A 34 -3.07 -8.70 9.70
CA SER A 34 -4.01 -7.59 9.88
C SER A 34 -3.94 -6.60 8.72
N ILE A 35 -2.73 -6.32 8.22
CA ILE A 35 -2.52 -5.48 7.03
C ILE A 35 -3.15 -6.15 5.81
N GLY A 36 -2.93 -7.47 5.66
CA GLY A 36 -3.55 -8.24 4.58
C GLY A 36 -5.08 -8.19 4.59
N GLN A 37 -5.70 -8.37 5.76
CA GLN A 37 -7.15 -8.26 5.92
C GLN A 37 -7.67 -6.87 5.57
N TYR A 38 -6.96 -5.82 5.98
CA TYR A 38 -7.31 -4.44 5.67
C TYR A 38 -7.38 -4.20 4.15
N PHE A 39 -6.35 -4.63 3.41
CA PHE A 39 -6.35 -4.47 1.96
C PHE A 39 -7.42 -5.33 1.27
N ASN A 40 -7.70 -6.55 1.76
CA ASN A 40 -8.80 -7.37 1.22
C ASN A 40 -10.18 -6.70 1.42
N GLN A 41 -10.39 -6.02 2.56
CA GLN A 41 -11.62 -5.24 2.79
C GLN A 41 -11.70 -4.06 1.83
N LEU A 42 -10.58 -3.38 1.60
CA LEU A 42 -10.50 -2.23 0.73
C LEU A 42 -10.69 -2.59 -0.76
N GLU A 43 -10.19 -3.75 -1.19
CA GLU A 43 -10.51 -4.34 -2.50
C GLU A 43 -12.01 -4.60 -2.66
N SER A 44 -12.62 -5.18 -1.63
CA SER A 44 -14.05 -5.54 -1.63
C SER A 44 -14.98 -4.32 -1.61
N SER A 45 -14.54 -3.20 -1.00
CA SER A 45 -15.34 -1.98 -0.91
C SER A 45 -15.33 -1.15 -2.20
N GLN A 46 -14.36 -1.36 -3.08
CA GLN A 46 -14.11 -0.53 -4.27
C GLN A 46 -13.97 0.97 -3.95
N GLU A 47 -13.59 1.28 -2.72
CA GLU A 47 -13.38 2.67 -2.29
C GLU A 47 -12.13 3.26 -2.94
N ALA A 48 -12.19 4.56 -3.19
CA ALA A 48 -11.02 5.32 -3.59
C ALA A 48 -9.98 5.31 -2.46
N VAL A 49 -8.71 5.19 -2.85
CA VAL A 49 -7.56 5.13 -1.96
C VAL A 49 -6.79 6.43 -2.03
N ASN A 50 -6.63 7.06 -0.88
CA ASN A 50 -5.64 8.11 -0.67
C ASN A 50 -4.39 7.48 -0.07
N LEU A 51 -3.28 7.67 -0.75
CA LEU A 51 -1.99 7.11 -0.41
C LEU A 51 -1.00 8.22 -0.08
N VAL A 52 -0.37 8.11 1.08
CA VAL A 52 0.80 8.90 1.43
C VAL A 52 1.96 7.96 1.70
N ILE A 53 3.12 8.21 1.10
CA ILE A 53 4.33 7.40 1.30
C ILE A 53 5.33 8.20 2.12
N PHE A 54 5.89 7.55 3.14
CA PHE A 54 6.90 8.12 4.03
C PHE A 54 8.21 7.34 3.95
N LYS A 55 9.32 8.03 4.16
CA LYS A 55 10.62 7.41 4.38
C LYS A 55 11.40 8.22 5.40
N ASP A 56 11.89 7.58 6.44
CA ASP A 56 12.56 8.23 7.57
C ASP A 56 11.66 9.32 8.20
N ASP A 57 10.36 9.02 8.36
CA ASP A 57 9.29 9.93 8.81
C ASP A 57 9.02 11.17 7.94
N GLU A 58 9.71 11.31 6.80
CA GLU A 58 9.44 12.37 5.82
C GLU A 58 8.41 11.93 4.78
N GLU A 59 7.41 12.77 4.50
CA GLU A 59 6.49 12.58 3.38
C GLU A 59 7.26 12.68 2.05
N ARG A 60 7.16 11.62 1.23
CA ARG A 60 7.83 11.51 -0.07
C ARG A 60 6.86 11.58 -1.24
N LEU A 61 5.63 11.12 -1.05
CA LEU A 61 4.60 11.08 -2.10
C LEU A 61 3.22 11.19 -1.47
N ASN A 62 2.31 11.87 -2.17
CA ASN A 62 0.91 12.00 -1.80
C ASN A 62 0.05 11.88 -3.06
N GLU A 63 -0.65 10.76 -3.17
CA GLU A 63 -1.50 10.41 -4.30
C GLU A 63 -2.93 10.20 -3.79
N LYS A 64 -3.90 10.65 -4.57
CA LYS A 64 -5.32 10.60 -4.20
C LYS A 64 -6.12 9.90 -5.29
N GLU A 65 -7.26 9.37 -4.88
CA GLU A 65 -8.22 8.73 -5.79
C GLU A 65 -7.66 7.51 -6.55
N LEU A 66 -6.67 6.82 -5.96
CA LEU A 66 -6.16 5.56 -6.48
C LEU A 66 -7.19 4.45 -6.31
N LYS A 67 -7.08 3.40 -7.11
CA LYS A 67 -7.86 2.17 -6.93
C LYS A 67 -6.95 1.01 -6.60
N LEU A 68 -7.43 0.15 -5.72
CA LEU A 68 -6.80 -1.14 -5.51
C LEU A 68 -7.11 -2.04 -6.71
N ASP A 69 -6.05 -2.44 -7.40
CA ASP A 69 -6.12 -3.20 -8.65
C ASP A 69 -5.94 -4.70 -8.41
N ASN A 70 -4.98 -5.06 -7.54
CA ASN A 70 -4.67 -6.46 -7.28
C ASN A 70 -3.98 -6.67 -5.92
N ILE A 71 -4.32 -7.77 -5.24
CA ILE A 71 -3.63 -8.26 -4.03
C ILE A 71 -3.16 -9.68 -4.31
N THR A 72 -1.86 -9.93 -4.13
CA THR A 72 -1.28 -11.27 -4.23
C THR A 72 -0.62 -11.64 -2.91
N VAL A 73 -0.81 -12.88 -2.45
CA VAL A 73 -0.15 -13.42 -1.27
C VAL A 73 0.81 -14.51 -1.71
N ASP A 74 2.11 -14.34 -1.47
CA ASP A 74 3.13 -15.32 -1.80
C ASP A 74 4.07 -15.55 -0.62
N GLY A 75 4.23 -16.82 -0.20
CA GLY A 75 5.11 -17.20 0.90
C GLY A 75 4.83 -16.50 2.24
N GLY A 76 3.59 -16.08 2.50
CA GLY A 76 3.23 -15.31 3.70
C GLY A 76 3.48 -13.81 3.60
N ASN A 77 3.83 -13.30 2.42
CA ASN A 77 3.99 -11.88 2.15
C ASN A 77 2.85 -11.35 1.29
N TYR A 78 2.23 -10.26 1.72
CA TYR A 78 1.22 -9.55 0.94
C TYR A 78 1.88 -8.58 -0.02
N ARG A 79 1.56 -8.70 -1.32
CA ARG A 79 1.90 -7.73 -2.38
C ARG A 79 0.63 -7.04 -2.84
N ILE A 80 0.55 -5.73 -2.64
CA ILE A 80 -0.61 -4.91 -2.98
C ILE A 80 -0.27 -3.94 -4.11
N GLN A 81 -1.04 -3.97 -5.20
CA GLN A 81 -0.93 -3.06 -6.34
C GLN A 81 -2.09 -2.04 -6.32
N LEU A 82 -1.73 -0.76 -6.44
CA LEU A 82 -2.62 0.39 -6.52
C LEU A 82 -2.37 1.09 -7.86
N VAL A 83 -3.40 1.63 -8.52
CA VAL A 83 -3.31 2.32 -9.83
C VAL A 83 -4.13 3.60 -9.87
#